data_AF-A0A2P6QS34-F1
#
_entry.id   AF-A0A2P6QS34-F1
#
_cell.length_a   1.000
_cell.length_b   1.000
_cell.length_c   1.000
_cell.angle_alpha   90.00
_cell.angle_beta   90.00
_cell.angle_gamma   90.00
#
_symmetry.space_group_name_H-M   'P 1'
#
loop_
_entity.id
_entity.type
_entity.pdbx_description
1 polymer ?
#
loop_
_entity_poly.entity_id
_entity_poly.type
_entity_poly.pdbx_seq_one_letter_code
_entity_poly.pdbx_strand_id
1 'polypeptide(L)'
;MVREMRREKAENSTIEAVAVAIDKDRGSHHAFKWTVENLLTKGQSITLVHVKHITSANSTQCKSISFSNCPGGIPTSGEKEEFKIVNKNQFDAKINELFLPFRWFCVRRAIKCNEVVIENPDVPKALINYVSANLIDILALGAPSTRYGLLRFKSTNVSTTVSKAAPEFCTVYVVGKGKLSYVRSANCCPHPKAPSCKQIQHQYSNVSEANKSNQHPRR
;
A
#
# COMPACT_ATOMS: atom_id res chain seq x y z
N MET A 1 -13.97 -14.46 29.34
CA MET A 1 -12.64 -14.96 28.91
C MET A 1 -12.79 -15.43 27.46
N VAL A 2 -12.73 -14.53 26.48
CA VAL A 2 -12.98 -14.87 25.06
C VAL A 2 -11.65 -15.31 24.47
N ARG A 3 -11.52 -16.62 24.23
CA ARG A 3 -10.37 -17.21 23.54
C ARG A 3 -10.43 -16.78 22.08
N GLU A 4 -9.47 -15.97 21.70
CA GLU A 4 -9.20 -15.59 20.32
C GLU A 4 -8.86 -16.85 19.53
N MET A 5 -9.76 -17.29 18.66
CA MET A 5 -9.48 -18.32 17.66
C MET A 5 -8.46 -17.74 16.67
N ARG A 6 -7.18 -17.94 16.98
CA ARG A 6 -6.13 -17.89 15.98
C ARG A 6 -6.51 -18.91 14.91
N ARG A 7 -6.74 -18.45 13.68
CA ARG A 7 -6.78 -19.31 12.51
C ARG A 7 -5.45 -20.06 12.47
N GLU A 8 -5.48 -21.36 12.74
CA GLU A 8 -4.39 -22.26 12.43
C GLU A 8 -4.31 -22.31 10.90
N LYS A 9 -3.36 -21.54 10.33
CA LYS A 9 -3.05 -21.61 8.90
C LYS A 9 -2.17 -22.85 8.71
N ALA A 10 -2.74 -23.87 8.08
CA ALA A 10 -2.04 -25.09 7.72
C ALA A 10 -0.71 -24.77 7.01
N GLU A 11 0.37 -25.39 7.47
CA GLU A 11 1.71 -25.34 6.90
C GLU A 11 1.71 -26.02 5.53
N ASN A 12 1.35 -25.26 4.50
CA ASN A 12 1.88 -25.46 3.17
C ASN A 12 2.56 -24.13 2.83
N SER A 13 3.85 -24.02 3.13
CA SER A 13 4.62 -22.77 3.08
C SER A 13 4.87 -22.34 1.63
N THR A 14 3.83 -21.93 0.93
CA THR A 14 3.96 -21.06 -0.23
C THR A 14 4.50 -19.74 0.27
N ILE A 15 5.64 -19.30 -0.26
CA ILE A 15 6.20 -17.98 0.02
C ILE A 15 5.24 -16.97 -0.59
N GLU A 16 4.37 -16.37 0.23
CA GLU A 16 3.45 -15.32 -0.22
C GLU A 16 4.24 -14.03 -0.50
N ALA A 17 4.08 -13.49 -1.70
CA ALA A 17 4.62 -12.19 -2.07
C ALA A 17 3.79 -11.08 -1.38
N VAL A 18 4.36 -10.47 -0.34
CA VAL A 18 3.72 -9.41 0.45
C VAL A 18 4.22 -8.03 0.05
N ALA A 19 3.31 -7.12 -0.28
CA ALA A 19 3.62 -5.72 -0.55
C ALA A 19 2.78 -4.76 0.31
N VAL A 20 3.34 -3.57 0.59
CA VAL A 20 2.66 -2.48 1.31
C VAL A 20 2.76 -1.20 0.48
N ALA A 21 1.63 -0.54 0.25
CA ALA A 21 1.66 0.80 -0.35
C ALA A 21 2.10 1.83 0.68
N ILE A 22 3.12 2.62 0.36
CA ILE A 22 3.70 3.63 1.23
C ILE A 22 3.45 5.03 0.67
N ASP A 23 2.95 5.91 1.53
CA ASP A 23 2.81 7.35 1.32
C ASP A 23 3.25 8.12 2.59
N LYS A 24 3.22 9.44 2.54
CA LYS A 24 3.61 10.37 3.62
C LYS A 24 2.56 10.50 4.72
N ASP A 25 1.76 9.47 4.95
CA ASP A 25 0.64 9.51 5.86
C ASP A 25 0.79 8.52 7.03
N ARG A 26 -0.02 8.72 8.07
CA ARG A 26 -0.04 7.79 9.21
C ARG A 26 -0.68 6.45 8.84
N GLY A 27 -1.53 6.41 7.81
CA GLY A 27 -2.15 5.20 7.30
C GLY A 27 -1.08 4.18 6.87
N SER A 28 -0.10 4.63 6.09
CA SER A 28 1.03 3.79 5.63
C SER A 28 1.85 3.22 6.78
N HIS A 29 2.11 4.03 7.82
CA HIS A 29 2.80 3.57 9.03
C HIS A 29 2.03 2.47 9.77
N HIS A 30 0.71 2.64 9.92
CA HIS A 30 -0.14 1.64 10.53
C HIS A 30 -0.23 0.37 9.70
N ALA A 31 -0.38 0.48 8.38
CA ALA A 31 -0.45 -0.65 7.46
C ALA A 31 0.83 -1.46 7.47
N PHE A 32 1.99 -0.81 7.38
CA PHE A 32 3.28 -1.48 7.45
C PHE A 32 3.48 -2.21 8.79
N LYS A 33 3.26 -1.52 9.92
CA LYS A 33 3.43 -2.12 11.24
C LYS A 33 2.53 -3.34 11.42
N TRP A 34 1.25 -3.21 11.06
CA TRP A 34 0.29 -4.31 11.14
C TRP A 34 0.72 -5.48 10.27
N THR A 35 1.16 -5.23 9.04
CA THR A 35 1.62 -6.26 8.10
C THR A 35 2.79 -7.04 8.67
N VAL A 36 3.81 -6.33 9.18
CA VAL A 36 4.97 -6.96 9.79
C VAL A 36 4.59 -7.79 11.02
N GLU A 37 3.71 -7.28 11.88
CA GLU A 37 3.37 -7.96 13.15
C GLU A 37 2.41 -9.14 12.98
N ASN A 38 1.63 -9.18 11.90
CA ASN A 38 0.56 -10.18 11.73
C ASN A 38 0.81 -11.18 10.60
N LEU A 39 1.57 -10.80 9.58
CA LEU A 39 1.77 -11.63 8.38
C LEU A 39 3.19 -12.14 8.23
N LEU A 40 4.17 -11.50 8.86
CA LEU A 40 5.58 -11.80 8.61
C LEU A 40 6.30 -12.38 9.83
N THR A 41 7.19 -13.33 9.57
CA THR A 41 8.14 -13.90 10.51
C THR A 41 9.57 -13.52 10.13
N LYS A 42 10.53 -13.79 11.04
CA LYS A 42 11.94 -13.49 10.81
C LYS A 42 12.44 -14.19 9.54
N GLY A 43 13.20 -13.46 8.71
CA GLY A 43 13.76 -13.98 7.46
C GLY A 43 12.86 -13.87 6.24
N GLN A 44 11.56 -13.57 6.42
CA GLN A 44 10.66 -13.28 5.29
C GLN A 44 10.93 -11.90 4.69
N SER A 45 10.40 -11.68 3.49
CA SER A 45 10.54 -10.43 2.74
C SER A 45 9.24 -9.67 2.59
N ILE A 46 9.34 -8.35 2.57
CA ILE A 46 8.23 -7.42 2.28
C ILE A 46 8.69 -6.38 1.25
N THR A 47 7.78 -6.03 0.35
CA THR A 47 8.04 -5.00 -0.66
C THR A 47 7.28 -3.72 -0.33
N LEU A 48 8.01 -2.61 -0.20
CA LEU A 48 7.47 -1.29 0.06
C LEU A 48 7.30 -0.55 -1.27
N VAL A 49 6.07 -0.26 -1.65
CA VAL A 49 5.75 0.35 -2.95
C VAL A 49 5.28 1.79 -2.74
N HIS A 50 6.09 2.75 -3.19
CA HIS A 50 5.69 4.16 -3.26
C HIS A 50 5.34 4.54 -4.69
N VAL A 51 4.22 5.24 -4.90
CA VAL A 51 3.89 5.83 -6.20
C VAL A 51 4.14 7.33 -6.18
N LYS A 52 5.10 7.77 -6.99
CA LYS A 52 5.35 9.19 -7.25
C LYS A 52 4.30 9.70 -8.23
N HIS A 53 3.47 10.61 -7.75
CA HIS A 53 2.49 11.30 -8.57
C HIS A 53 3.17 12.33 -9.49
N ILE A 54 3.18 12.07 -10.79
CA ILE A 54 3.68 13.01 -11.81
C ILE A 54 2.49 13.84 -12.31
N THR A 55 2.40 15.10 -11.91
CA THR A 55 1.55 16.09 -12.60
C THR A 55 2.32 16.74 -13.74
N SER A 56 1.63 17.18 -14.79
CA SER A 56 2.25 17.84 -15.95
C SER A 56 3.10 19.06 -15.57
N ALA A 57 2.80 19.74 -14.45
CA ALA A 57 3.62 20.83 -13.90
C ALA A 57 4.98 20.38 -13.33
N ASN A 58 5.08 19.12 -12.90
CA ASN A 58 6.33 18.52 -12.40
C ASN A 58 7.17 17.94 -13.56
N SER A 59 6.58 17.81 -14.76
CA SER A 59 7.24 17.35 -15.99
C SER A 59 7.72 18.51 -16.88
N THR A 60 7.37 19.76 -16.59
CA THR A 60 7.76 20.95 -17.38
C THR A 60 8.86 21.81 -16.78
N GLN A 61 9.53 21.39 -15.70
CA GLN A 61 10.81 22.01 -15.32
C GLN A 61 11.97 21.55 -16.22
N CYS A 62 11.71 21.54 -17.53
CA CYS A 62 12.63 21.34 -18.63
C CYS A 62 11.90 21.59 -19.97
N LYS A 63 11.40 22.82 -20.21
CA LYS A 63 11.13 23.36 -21.56
C LYS A 63 10.82 24.86 -21.50
N SER A 64 11.87 25.67 -21.42
CA SER A 64 12.05 26.91 -22.22
C SER A 64 13.34 27.56 -21.77
N ILE A 65 14.38 27.44 -22.60
CA ILE A 65 15.51 28.36 -22.56
C ILE A 65 14.95 29.65 -23.19
N SER A 66 14.36 30.52 -22.36
CA SER A 66 14.06 31.87 -22.83
C SER A 66 15.38 32.62 -22.89
N PHE A 67 15.96 32.71 -24.08
CA PHE A 67 17.04 33.64 -24.35
C PHE A 67 16.46 35.06 -24.27
N SER A 68 16.54 35.68 -23.10
CA SER A 68 16.44 37.13 -23.01
C SER A 68 17.68 37.71 -23.70
N ASN A 69 17.46 38.34 -24.85
CA ASN A 69 18.47 39.08 -25.60
C ASN A 69 19.14 40.14 -24.73
N CYS A 70 20.42 39.98 -24.44
CA CYS A 70 21.32 41.06 -24.06
C CYS A 70 22.32 41.27 -25.19
N PRO A 71 22.38 42.44 -25.84
CA PRO A 71 23.34 42.70 -26.91
C PRO A 71 24.68 43.12 -26.29
N GLY A 72 25.69 42.25 -26.42
CA GLY A 72 27.09 42.58 -26.12
C GLY A 72 27.78 41.59 -25.19
N GLY A 73 28.42 40.56 -25.75
CA GLY A 73 29.30 39.65 -25.02
C GLY A 73 29.80 38.49 -25.90
N ILE A 74 31.08 38.56 -26.27
CA ILE A 74 31.79 37.64 -27.19
C ILE A 74 31.95 36.24 -26.56
N PRO A 75 31.85 35.13 -27.30
CA PRO A 75 32.06 33.79 -26.75
C PRO A 75 33.55 33.46 -26.67
N THR A 76 34.09 33.29 -25.46
CA THR A 76 35.41 32.68 -25.24
C THR A 76 35.25 31.19 -24.97
N SER A 77 35.95 30.41 -25.77
CA SER A 77 36.10 28.95 -25.78
C SER A 77 36.52 28.34 -24.44
N GLY A 78 35.96 27.17 -24.16
CA GLY A 78 36.59 26.14 -23.33
C GLY A 78 36.14 26.12 -21.88
N GLU A 79 35.06 25.38 -21.60
CA GLU A 79 34.92 24.51 -20.43
C GLU A 79 33.64 23.68 -20.61
N LYS A 80 33.72 22.41 -20.20
CA LYS A 80 32.74 21.37 -20.47
C LYS A 80 31.38 21.76 -19.88
N GLU A 81 30.31 21.50 -20.61
CA GLU A 81 28.93 21.64 -20.14
C GLU A 81 28.70 20.86 -18.84
N GLU A 82 28.81 21.54 -17.70
CA GLU A 82 28.30 21.01 -16.43
C GLU A 82 26.81 21.36 -16.33
N PHE A 83 25.98 20.61 -17.05
CA PHE A 83 24.54 20.59 -16.81
C PHE A 83 24.30 20.09 -15.37
N LYS A 84 24.05 21.03 -14.46
CA LYS A 84 23.77 20.82 -13.04
C LYS A 84 22.82 19.64 -12.78
N ILE A 85 23.40 18.55 -12.28
CA ILE A 85 22.73 17.38 -11.69
C ILE A 85 22.21 17.74 -10.29
N VAL A 86 21.34 18.76 -10.17
CA VAL A 86 20.86 19.21 -8.86
C VAL A 86 19.47 18.63 -8.51
N ASN A 87 18.68 18.22 -9.52
CA ASN A 87 17.29 17.82 -9.29
C ASN A 87 17.06 16.32 -9.08
N LYS A 88 17.94 15.45 -9.60
CA LYS A 88 17.81 13.99 -9.42
C LYS A 88 18.18 13.58 -7.99
N ASN A 89 19.30 14.11 -7.50
CA ASN A 89 19.83 13.83 -6.16
C ASN A 89 18.89 14.31 -5.04
N GLN A 90 18.24 15.47 -5.20
CA GLN A 90 17.32 16.00 -4.18
C GLN A 90 16.04 15.17 -4.07
N PHE A 91 15.54 14.65 -5.19
CA PHE A 91 14.33 13.84 -5.21
C PHE A 91 14.58 12.45 -4.62
N ASP A 92 15.70 11.83 -4.99
CA ASP A 92 16.13 10.55 -4.45
C ASP A 92 16.37 10.65 -2.94
N ALA A 93 16.96 11.75 -2.45
CA ALA A 93 17.10 12.01 -1.02
C ALA A 93 15.73 12.06 -0.30
N LYS A 94 14.74 12.76 -0.87
CA LYS A 94 13.41 12.91 -0.28
C LYS A 94 12.63 11.59 -0.23
N ILE A 95 12.80 10.71 -1.23
CA ILE A 95 12.21 9.38 -1.21
C ILE A 95 12.93 8.48 -0.20
N ASN A 96 14.25 8.53 -0.17
CA ASN A 96 15.03 7.75 0.78
C ASN A 96 14.59 8.06 2.22
N GLU A 97 14.41 9.34 2.56
CA GLU A 97 13.88 9.78 3.86
C GLU A 97 12.48 9.20 4.17
N LEU A 98 11.64 9.01 3.16
CA LEU A 98 10.31 8.40 3.33
C LEU A 98 10.41 6.92 3.69
N PHE A 99 11.39 6.19 3.15
CA PHE A 99 11.58 4.77 3.46
C PHE A 99 12.35 4.52 4.77
N LEU A 100 13.17 5.48 5.23
CA LEU A 100 14.01 5.33 6.43
C LEU A 100 13.28 4.75 7.67
N PRO A 101 12.09 5.22 8.08
CA PRO A 101 11.40 4.70 9.26
C PRO A 101 11.02 3.22 9.10
N PHE A 102 10.64 2.82 7.90
CA PHE A 102 10.24 1.46 7.58
C PHE A 102 11.46 0.55 7.54
N ARG A 103 12.54 0.97 6.87
CA ARG A 103 13.80 0.23 6.79
C ARG A 103 14.37 -0.06 8.17
N TRP A 104 14.39 0.94 9.06
CA TRP A 104 14.88 0.74 10.43
C TRP A 104 14.05 -0.30 11.19
N PHE A 105 12.72 -0.28 11.01
CA PHE A 105 11.83 -1.27 11.61
C PHE A 105 12.07 -2.69 11.06
N CYS A 106 12.31 -2.81 9.75
CA CYS A 106 12.65 -4.09 9.11
C CYS A 106 13.93 -4.70 9.69
N VAL A 107 14.99 -3.91 9.85
CA VAL A 107 16.26 -4.35 10.45
C VAL A 107 16.02 -4.85 11.87
N ARG A 108 15.29 -4.10 12.69
CA ARG A 108 14.96 -4.48 14.08
C ARG A 108 14.15 -5.78 14.17
N ARG A 109 13.33 -6.09 13.17
CA ARG A 109 12.50 -7.31 13.11
C ARG A 109 13.16 -8.45 12.34
N ALA A 110 14.37 -8.25 11.80
CA ALA A 110 15.07 -9.20 10.93
C ALA A 110 14.21 -9.63 9.72
N ILE A 111 13.61 -8.64 9.05
CA ILE A 111 12.80 -8.80 7.83
C ILE A 111 13.54 -8.19 6.65
N LYS A 112 13.51 -8.86 5.50
CA LYS A 112 14.10 -8.35 4.25
C LYS A 112 13.14 -7.32 3.66
N CYS A 113 13.61 -6.09 3.43
CA CYS A 113 12.78 -5.02 2.88
C CYS A 113 13.29 -4.60 1.51
N ASN A 114 12.41 -4.73 0.52
CA ASN A 114 12.64 -4.29 -0.86
C ASN A 114 11.89 -2.98 -1.07
N GLU A 115 12.56 -1.96 -1.57
CA GLU A 115 11.97 -0.63 -1.80
C GLU A 115 11.74 -0.44 -3.30
N VAL A 116 10.52 -0.03 -3.68
CA VAL A 116 10.12 0.17 -5.07
C VAL A 116 9.42 1.51 -5.22
N VAL A 117 9.84 2.28 -6.22
CA VAL A 117 9.25 3.56 -6.58
C VAL A 117 8.68 3.47 -7.98
N ILE A 118 7.39 3.76 -8.12
CA ILE A 118 6.69 3.77 -9.40
C ILE A 118 6.29 5.19 -9.74
N GLU A 119 6.54 5.62 -10.96
CA GLU A 119 6.15 6.93 -11.44
C GLU A 119 4.83 6.83 -12.22
N ASN A 120 3.77 7.46 -11.72
CA ASN A 120 2.48 7.45 -12.42
C ASN A 120 1.55 8.60 -11.96
N PRO A 121 0.80 9.26 -12.85
CA PRO A 121 -0.25 10.19 -12.47
C PRO A 121 -1.44 9.52 -11.75
N ASP A 122 -1.73 8.25 -12.02
CA ASP A 122 -2.84 7.51 -11.40
C ASP A 122 -2.29 6.49 -10.39
N VAL A 123 -2.31 6.87 -9.12
CA VAL A 123 -1.79 6.05 -8.01
C VAL A 123 -2.51 4.70 -7.89
N PRO A 124 -3.86 4.63 -7.83
CA PRO A 124 -4.58 3.36 -7.83
C PRO A 124 -4.18 2.45 -9.00
N LYS A 125 -4.15 2.99 -10.22
CA LYS A 125 -3.82 2.22 -11.42
C LYS A 125 -2.39 1.68 -11.39
N ALA A 126 -1.44 2.48 -10.93
CA ALA A 126 -0.05 2.05 -10.77
C ALA A 126 0.09 0.88 -9.81
N LEU A 127 -0.59 0.93 -8.66
CA LEU A 127 -0.58 -0.15 -7.67
C LEU A 127 -1.20 -1.44 -8.25
N ILE A 128 -2.35 -1.35 -8.92
CA ILE A 128 -3.02 -2.50 -9.54
C ILE A 128 -2.13 -3.14 -10.61
N ASN A 129 -1.53 -2.32 -11.47
CA ASN A 129 -0.61 -2.80 -12.50
C ASN A 129 0.63 -3.47 -11.88
N TYR A 130 1.17 -2.89 -10.82
CA TYR A 130 2.31 -3.48 -10.11
C TYR A 130 1.98 -4.84 -9.50
N VAL A 131 0.83 -4.95 -8.84
CA VAL A 131 0.34 -6.24 -8.27
C VAL A 131 0.19 -7.28 -9.38
N SER A 132 -0.40 -6.88 -10.50
CA SER A 132 -0.63 -7.76 -11.65
C SER A 132 0.68 -8.24 -12.28
N ALA A 133 1.65 -7.33 -12.46
CA ALA A 133 2.92 -7.62 -13.12
C ALA A 133 3.88 -8.46 -12.27
N ASN A 134 3.83 -8.32 -10.95
CA ASN A 134 4.75 -8.99 -10.02
C ASN A 134 4.11 -10.13 -9.23
N LEU A 135 2.86 -10.49 -9.55
CA LEU A 135 2.10 -11.57 -8.89
C LEU A 135 2.11 -11.43 -7.37
N ILE A 136 1.76 -10.23 -6.88
CA ILE A 136 1.70 -9.96 -5.44
C ILE A 136 0.47 -10.66 -4.82
N ASP A 137 0.71 -11.65 -3.96
CA ASP A 137 -0.35 -12.40 -3.27
C ASP A 137 -1.12 -11.54 -2.26
N ILE A 138 -0.39 -10.69 -1.54
CA ILE A 138 -0.95 -9.88 -0.47
C ILE A 138 -0.52 -8.41 -0.63
N LEU A 139 -1.50 -7.52 -0.76
CA LEU A 139 -1.29 -6.08 -0.74
C LEU A 139 -1.92 -5.44 0.51
N ALA A 140 -1.13 -4.74 1.31
CA ALA A 140 -1.63 -3.93 2.42
C ALA A 140 -1.65 -2.43 2.07
N LEU A 141 -2.75 -1.77 2.44
CA LEU A 141 -3.02 -0.36 2.18
C LEU A 141 -3.37 0.36 3.48
N GLY A 142 -2.93 1.61 3.60
CA GLY A 142 -3.39 2.51 4.65
C GLY A 142 -4.86 2.91 4.44
N ALA A 143 -5.65 2.86 5.51
CA ALA A 143 -6.96 3.47 5.53
C ALA A 143 -6.82 5.01 5.49
N PRO A 144 -7.68 5.72 4.75
CA PRO A 144 -7.65 7.18 4.73
C PRO A 144 -7.84 7.71 6.16
N SER A 145 -6.93 8.58 6.59
CA SER A 145 -6.97 9.16 7.93
C SER A 145 -7.98 10.32 7.96
N THR A 146 -9.20 10.06 8.45
CA THR A 146 -10.27 11.05 8.68
C THR A 146 -9.97 12.01 9.84
N ARG A 147 -8.78 12.59 9.89
CA ARG A 147 -8.32 13.49 10.97
C ARG A 147 -7.88 14.84 10.43
N TYR A 148 -8.86 15.59 9.94
CA TYR A 148 -9.05 17.02 10.15
C TYR A 148 -10.54 17.29 9.92
N GLY A 149 -11.19 17.96 10.88
CA GLY A 149 -12.65 18.10 10.96
C GLY A 149 -13.27 18.60 9.64
N LEU A 150 -14.39 17.99 9.26
CA LEU A 150 -15.32 18.41 8.20
C LEU A 150 -14.67 19.13 6.99
N LEU A 151 -14.13 18.35 6.05
CA LEU A 151 -14.24 18.52 4.58
C LEU A 151 -13.03 17.85 3.92
N ARG A 152 -13.29 16.79 3.14
CA ARG A 152 -12.75 16.60 1.78
C ARG A 152 -13.18 15.24 1.26
N PHE A 153 -14.30 15.23 0.55
CA PHE A 153 -14.68 14.23 -0.47
C PHE A 153 -13.67 14.14 -1.64
N LYS A 154 -12.38 14.49 -1.42
CA LYS A 154 -11.34 14.63 -2.46
C LYS A 154 -10.01 13.99 -2.06
N SER A 155 -9.95 13.17 -1.02
CA SER A 155 -8.86 12.18 -0.95
C SER A 155 -9.16 11.15 -2.03
N THR A 156 -8.34 11.10 -3.08
CA THR A 156 -8.36 10.02 -4.07
C THR A 156 -8.53 8.71 -3.31
N ASN A 157 -9.65 8.01 -3.52
CA ASN A 157 -10.04 6.84 -2.72
C ASN A 157 -9.16 5.62 -3.06
N VAL A 158 -7.84 5.73 -2.92
CA VAL A 158 -6.87 4.74 -3.36
C VAL A 158 -7.19 3.38 -2.75
N SER A 159 -7.41 3.30 -1.43
CA SER A 159 -7.76 2.05 -0.77
C SER A 159 -9.04 1.42 -1.31
N THR A 160 -10.07 2.22 -1.60
CA THR A 160 -11.35 1.72 -2.12
C THR A 160 -11.24 1.29 -3.59
N THR A 161 -10.59 2.10 -4.43
CA THR A 161 -10.39 1.81 -5.85
C THR A 161 -9.52 0.57 -6.02
N VAL A 162 -8.38 0.49 -5.32
CA VAL A 162 -7.48 -0.67 -5.38
C VAL A 162 -8.17 -1.91 -4.81
N SER A 163 -8.90 -1.80 -3.70
CA SER A 163 -9.67 -2.95 -3.19
C SER A 163 -10.71 -3.45 -4.18
N LYS A 164 -11.31 -2.59 -5.02
CA LYS A 164 -12.29 -3.03 -6.02
C LYS A 164 -11.64 -3.59 -7.29
N ALA A 165 -10.52 -3.02 -7.72
CA ALA A 165 -9.95 -3.28 -9.04
C ALA A 165 -8.64 -4.11 -9.02
N ALA A 166 -8.10 -4.44 -7.84
CA ALA A 166 -6.95 -5.33 -7.76
C ALA A 166 -7.31 -6.74 -8.26
N PRO A 167 -6.35 -7.51 -8.80
CA PRO A 167 -6.61 -8.85 -9.36
C PRO A 167 -7.25 -9.81 -8.37
N GLU A 168 -8.02 -10.78 -8.88
CA GLU A 168 -8.74 -11.78 -8.07
C GLU A 168 -7.81 -12.70 -7.27
N PHE A 169 -6.53 -12.79 -7.65
CA PHE A 169 -5.54 -13.55 -6.90
C PHE A 169 -4.92 -12.81 -5.71
N CYS A 170 -5.11 -11.49 -5.65
CA CYS A 170 -4.48 -10.65 -4.64
C CYS A 170 -5.45 -10.41 -3.47
N THR A 171 -5.03 -10.80 -2.28
CA THR A 171 -5.70 -10.44 -1.03
C THR A 171 -5.32 -9.00 -0.66
N VAL A 172 -6.31 -8.14 -0.48
CA VAL A 172 -6.10 -6.72 -0.13
C VAL A 172 -6.51 -6.48 1.31
N TYR A 173 -5.57 -5.97 2.11
CA TYR A 173 -5.80 -5.54 3.49
C TYR A 173 -5.84 -4.02 3.57
N VAL A 174 -6.83 -3.45 4.22
CA VAL A 174 -6.91 -2.01 4.52
C VAL A 174 -6.80 -1.83 6.03
N VAL A 175 -5.77 -1.13 6.47
CA VAL A 175 -5.41 -0.99 7.88
C VAL A 175 -5.55 0.46 8.33
N GLY A 176 -6.30 0.68 9.41
CA GLY A 176 -6.53 2.00 9.98
C GLY A 176 -6.25 2.00 11.49
N LYS A 177 -5.59 3.04 12.00
CA LYS A 177 -5.32 3.21 13.44
C LYS A 177 -4.67 1.98 14.10
N GLY A 178 -3.82 1.27 13.37
CA GLY A 178 -3.11 0.06 13.84
C GLY A 178 -3.97 -1.21 13.90
N LYS A 179 -5.19 -1.18 13.39
CA LYS A 179 -6.10 -2.34 13.33
C LYS A 179 -6.55 -2.59 11.90
N LEU A 180 -6.94 -3.84 11.64
CA LEU A 180 -7.53 -4.21 10.37
C LEU A 180 -8.93 -3.59 10.22
N SER A 181 -9.13 -2.81 9.17
CA SER A 181 -10.39 -2.09 8.90
C SER A 181 -11.23 -2.78 7.85
N TYR A 182 -10.61 -3.34 6.81
CA TYR A 182 -11.29 -4.03 5.72
C TYR A 182 -10.36 -5.05 5.09
N VAL A 183 -10.94 -6.15 4.60
CA VAL A 183 -10.22 -7.21 3.89
C VAL A 183 -11.01 -7.59 2.66
N ARG A 184 -10.34 -7.68 1.53
CA ARG A 184 -10.82 -8.43 0.37
C ARG A 184 -9.97 -9.67 0.21
N SER A 185 -10.58 -10.83 0.40
CA SER A 185 -9.94 -12.12 0.12
C SER A 185 -9.77 -12.34 -1.37
N ALA A 186 -8.66 -12.98 -1.76
CA ALA A 186 -8.50 -13.51 -3.10
C ALA A 186 -9.55 -14.60 -3.38
N ASN A 187 -10.13 -14.60 -4.58
CA ASN A 187 -11.08 -15.60 -5.05
C ASN A 187 -10.45 -16.58 -6.05
N CYS A 188 -9.19 -16.39 -6.40
CA CYS A 188 -8.45 -17.23 -7.31
C CYS A 188 -7.04 -17.47 -6.78
N CYS A 189 -6.48 -18.66 -6.98
CA CYS A 189 -5.06 -18.87 -6.71
C CYS A 189 -4.25 -18.28 -7.88
N PRO A 190 -3.16 -17.51 -7.63
CA PRO A 190 -2.26 -17.04 -8.68
C PRO A 190 -1.45 -18.18 -9.32
N HIS A 191 -1.41 -19.34 -8.66
CA HIS A 191 -0.80 -20.55 -9.17
C HIS A 191 -1.86 -21.49 -9.75
N PRO A 192 -1.68 -22.02 -10.98
CA PRO A 192 -2.56 -23.03 -11.55
C PRO A 192 -2.43 -24.34 -10.76
N LYS A 193 -3.22 -24.49 -9.71
CA LYS A 193 -3.50 -25.78 -9.05
C LYS A 193 -4.98 -25.85 -8.65
N ALA A 194 -5.73 -26.57 -9.49
CA ALA A 194 -7.00 -27.29 -9.26
C ALA A 194 -8.23 -26.52 -8.69
N PRO A 195 -9.47 -26.95 -9.05
CA PRO A 195 -10.67 -26.17 -8.85
C PRO A 195 -11.22 -26.36 -7.44
N SER A 196 -11.09 -25.35 -6.58
CA SER A 196 -11.85 -25.32 -5.32
C SER A 196 -11.83 -23.91 -4.70
N CYS A 197 -12.54 -22.97 -5.32
CA CYS A 197 -13.12 -21.86 -4.56
C CYS A 197 -14.61 -22.16 -4.36
N LYS A 198 -14.95 -22.90 -3.30
CA LYS A 198 -16.31 -22.89 -2.78
C LYS A 198 -16.48 -21.64 -1.92
N GLN A 199 -17.23 -20.71 -2.48
CA GLN A 199 -17.79 -19.51 -1.88
C GLN A 199 -18.45 -19.83 -0.52
N ILE A 200 -17.87 -19.37 0.59
CA ILE A 200 -18.60 -19.19 1.85
C ILE A 200 -18.75 -17.70 2.08
N GLN A 201 -19.90 -17.22 1.62
CA GLN A 201 -20.43 -15.89 1.87
C GLN A 201 -20.86 -15.82 3.34
N HIS A 202 -19.99 -15.38 4.24
CA HIS A 202 -20.43 -15.06 5.61
C HIS A 202 -21.20 -13.74 5.60
N GLN A 203 -22.52 -13.85 5.41
CA GLN A 203 -23.49 -12.82 5.74
C GLN A 203 -23.40 -12.51 7.25
N TYR A 204 -23.17 -11.26 7.61
CA TYR A 204 -23.40 -10.77 8.97
C TYR A 204 -24.92 -10.58 9.14
N SER A 205 -25.58 -11.53 9.80
CA SER A 205 -26.96 -11.39 10.25
C SER A 205 -26.98 -10.74 11.63
N ASN A 206 -27.59 -9.55 11.72
CA ASN A 206 -27.97 -8.90 12.96
C ASN A 206 -29.03 -9.77 13.67
N VAL A 207 -28.74 -10.25 14.87
CA VAL A 207 -29.73 -10.89 15.74
C VAL A 207 -30.01 -9.94 16.90
N SER A 208 -31.14 -9.25 16.85
CA SER A 208 -31.74 -8.57 17.99
C SER A 208 -32.86 -9.44 18.57
N GLU A 209 -32.58 -9.92 19.78
CA GLU A 209 -33.46 -10.22 20.91
C GLU A 209 -34.58 -11.27 20.81
N ALA A 210 -34.45 -12.23 21.74
CA ALA A 210 -35.25 -13.42 21.94
C ALA A 210 -36.60 -13.13 22.61
N ASN A 211 -37.60 -13.89 22.19
CA ASN A 211 -38.92 -13.94 22.80
C ASN A 211 -39.04 -15.19 23.71
N LYS A 212 -39.61 -14.97 24.91
CA LYS A 212 -40.39 -15.87 25.80
C LYS A 212 -40.09 -17.38 25.82
N SER A 213 -39.91 -17.93 27.03
CA SER A 213 -40.82 -18.92 27.66
C SER A 213 -40.23 -19.52 28.94
N ASN A 214 -41.01 -19.62 30.02
CA ASN A 214 -41.52 -20.92 30.50
C ASN A 214 -42.36 -20.81 31.77
N GLN A 215 -43.46 -21.55 31.77
CA GLN A 215 -44.42 -21.76 32.85
C GLN A 215 -43.92 -22.83 33.85
N HIS A 216 -44.22 -22.56 35.13
CA HIS A 216 -44.66 -23.45 36.23
C HIS A 216 -43.93 -24.78 36.56
N PRO A 217 -43.85 -25.11 37.86
CA PRO A 217 -44.83 -26.07 38.40
C PRO A 217 -45.40 -25.75 39.80
N ARG A 218 -46.57 -26.37 40.02
CA ARG A 218 -47.37 -26.61 41.23
C ARG A 218 -46.67 -26.49 42.60
N ARG A 219 -47.26 -25.73 43.53
CA ARG A 219 -48.06 -26.25 44.66
C ARG A 219 -48.89 -25.13 45.30
#